data_AF-A0A9D5MNY8-F1
#
_entry.id   AF-A0A9D5MNY8-F1
#
_cell.length_a   1.000
_cell.length_b   1.000
_cell.length_c   1.000
_cell.angle_alpha   90.00
_cell.angle_beta   90.00
_cell.angle_gamma   90.00
#
_symmetry.space_group_name_H-M   'P 1'
#
loop_
_entity.id
_entity.type
_entity.pdbx_description
1 polymer ?
#
loop_
_entity_poly.entity_id
_entity_poly.type
_entity_poly.pdbx_seq_one_letter_code
_entity_poly.pdbx_strand_id
1 'polypeptide(L)'
;MKKKKWLLPVSMIGGFILLCILLLIVTVCIIGIKGYGISKGRLYLAEKHTYLIDDRDMAMLVSDQSKKGNLFQGYGNGDEVLIVHDGVEETYPARTGAYYVILTAKGDGTYEPTDEVLGLHNILTETHSHQPAAKAQTVSDPVSGYCGNTQTTIYFEDGSSHTFMYGHSVTLTDILVNLDYDPDKVCKCMPEYKIDTEFGKDYGISLSGSYARCEKGQAELTEEQIETVKKIIEWAKEDIGVDFSN
;
A
#
# COMPACT_ATOMS: atom_id res chain seq x y z
N MET A 1 -25.02 -48.43 -31.23
CA MET A 1 -25.17 -47.10 -30.60
C MET A 1 -24.11 -46.16 -31.17
N LYS A 2 -24.48 -45.16 -31.98
CA LYS A 2 -23.53 -44.22 -32.62
C LYS A 2 -23.19 -43.07 -31.65
N LYS A 3 -21.92 -42.94 -31.25
CA LYS A 3 -21.41 -41.80 -30.46
C LYS A 3 -21.44 -40.53 -31.33
N LYS A 4 -22.26 -39.55 -30.94
CA LYS A 4 -22.37 -38.25 -31.62
C LYS A 4 -21.11 -37.44 -31.28
N LYS A 5 -20.15 -37.34 -32.21
CA LYS A 5 -18.97 -36.48 -32.04
C LYS A 5 -19.41 -35.02 -32.26
N TRP A 6 -19.37 -34.22 -31.20
CA TRP A 6 -19.73 -32.81 -31.22
C TRP A 6 -18.52 -32.02 -31.71
N LEU A 7 -18.49 -31.69 -33.01
CA LEU A 7 -17.49 -30.82 -33.63
C LEU A 7 -18.05 -29.39 -33.59
N LEU A 8 -17.67 -28.61 -32.57
CA LEU A 8 -17.93 -27.17 -32.58
C LEU A 8 -17.02 -26.51 -33.64
N PRO A 9 -17.53 -25.61 -34.47
CA PRO A 9 -16.73 -24.92 -35.48
C PRO A 9 -15.69 -24.02 -34.79
N VAL A 10 -14.43 -24.10 -35.24
CA VAL A 10 -13.27 -23.38 -34.67
C VAL A 10 -13.49 -21.87 -34.55
N SER A 11 -14.30 -21.29 -35.44
CA SER A 11 -14.71 -19.87 -35.40
C SER A 11 -15.55 -19.50 -34.17
N MET A 12 -16.45 -20.38 -33.70
CA MET A 12 -17.24 -20.15 -32.48
C MET A 12 -16.37 -20.24 -31.22
N ILE A 13 -15.36 -21.11 -31.22
CA ILE A 13 -14.41 -21.24 -30.12
C ILE A 13 -13.54 -19.97 -30.02
N GLY A 14 -13.05 -19.47 -31.17
CA GLY A 14 -12.29 -18.21 -31.23
C GLY A 14 -13.10 -16.99 -30.76
N GLY A 15 -14.36 -16.87 -31.21
CA GLY A 15 -15.26 -15.80 -30.77
C GLY A 15 -15.57 -15.87 -29.27
N PHE A 16 -15.75 -17.06 -28.73
CA PHE A 16 -15.99 -17.27 -27.29
C PHE A 16 -14.76 -16.90 -26.45
N ILE A 17 -13.56 -17.31 -26.88
CA ILE A 17 -12.30 -16.93 -26.20
C ILE A 17 -12.13 -15.41 -26.20
N LEU A 18 -12.37 -14.74 -27.33
CA LEU A 18 -12.25 -13.29 -27.44
C LEU A 18 -13.25 -12.56 -26.51
N LEU A 19 -14.48 -13.05 -26.43
CA LEU A 19 -15.50 -12.55 -25.51
C LEU A 19 -15.07 -12.72 -24.05
N CYS A 20 -14.54 -13.88 -23.68
CA CYS A 20 -14.04 -14.14 -22.32
C CYS A 20 -12.88 -13.20 -21.95
N ILE A 21 -11.94 -12.96 -22.86
CA ILE A 21 -10.83 -12.03 -22.65
C ILE A 21 -11.37 -10.61 -22.45
N LEU A 22 -12.32 -10.17 -23.28
CA LEU A 22 -12.89 -8.83 -23.20
C LEU A 22 -13.69 -8.61 -21.90
N LEU A 23 -14.43 -9.63 -21.45
CA LEU A 23 -15.09 -9.63 -20.13
C LEU A 23 -14.09 -9.57 -18.98
N LEU A 24 -12.97 -10.29 -19.09
CA LEU A 24 -11.92 -10.30 -18.08
C LEU A 24 -11.28 -8.91 -17.96
N ILE A 25 -10.97 -8.27 -19.09
CA ILE A 25 -10.46 -6.89 -19.14
C ILE A 25 -11.45 -5.92 -18.49
N VAL A 26 -12.73 -5.96 -18.88
CA VAL A 26 -13.76 -5.08 -18.29
C VAL A 26 -13.87 -5.27 -16.78
N THR A 27 -13.81 -6.52 -16.30
CA THR A 27 -13.89 -6.82 -14.88
C THR A 27 -12.68 -6.25 -14.12
N VAL A 28 -11.47 -6.43 -14.66
CA VAL A 28 -10.23 -5.86 -14.10
C VAL A 28 -10.29 -4.33 -14.07
N CYS A 29 -10.79 -3.69 -15.13
CA CYS A 29 -10.97 -2.24 -15.15
C CYS A 29 -11.97 -1.76 -14.09
N ILE A 30 -13.10 -2.47 -13.90
CA ILE A 30 -14.10 -2.10 -12.88
C ILE A 30 -13.53 -2.26 -11.46
N ILE A 31 -12.74 -3.30 -11.21
CA ILE A 31 -12.04 -3.52 -9.93
C ILE A 31 -11.09 -2.36 -9.66
N GLY A 32 -10.25 -1.99 -10.64
CA GLY A 32 -9.30 -0.88 -10.51
C GLY A 32 -9.97 0.49 -10.30
N ILE A 33 -11.04 0.81 -11.03
CA ILE A 33 -11.74 2.10 -10.90
C ILE A 33 -12.43 2.25 -9.54
N LYS A 34 -12.90 1.14 -8.95
CA LYS A 34 -13.57 1.17 -7.64
C LYS A 34 -12.61 1.11 -6.45
N GLY A 35 -11.30 1.02 -6.70
CA GLY A 35 -10.30 0.94 -5.64
C GLY A 35 -10.28 -0.42 -4.92
N TYR A 36 -10.73 -1.48 -5.57
CA TYR A 36 -10.65 -2.82 -5.01
C TYR A 36 -9.25 -3.42 -5.24
N GLY A 37 -8.67 -3.98 -4.18
CA GLY A 37 -7.43 -4.73 -4.20
C GLY A 37 -7.64 -6.25 -4.28
N ILE A 38 -6.59 -6.95 -4.71
CA ILE A 38 -6.49 -8.40 -4.62
C ILE A 38 -5.19 -8.73 -3.87
N SER A 39 -5.30 -9.47 -2.77
CA SER A 39 -4.15 -9.89 -1.96
C SER A 39 -4.15 -11.40 -1.79
N LYS A 40 -2.96 -12.01 -1.79
CA LYS A 40 -2.74 -13.42 -1.47
C LYS A 40 -2.04 -13.52 -0.12
N GLY A 41 -2.42 -14.48 0.71
CA GLY A 41 -1.69 -14.80 1.94
C GLY A 41 -2.29 -15.98 2.68
N ARG A 42 -1.68 -16.32 3.82
CA ARG A 42 -2.19 -17.33 4.75
C ARG A 42 -3.13 -16.69 5.76
N LEU A 43 -4.27 -17.31 6.00
CA LEU A 43 -5.19 -16.89 7.04
C LEU A 43 -4.66 -17.27 8.42
N TYR A 44 -4.77 -16.34 9.36
CA TYR A 44 -4.69 -16.60 10.77
C TYR A 44 -5.92 -16.02 11.48
N LEU A 45 -6.73 -16.89 12.05
CA LEU A 45 -7.98 -16.58 12.74
C LEU A 45 -7.70 -16.54 14.25
N ALA A 46 -7.44 -15.35 14.78
CA ALA A 46 -7.35 -15.13 16.22
C ALA A 46 -8.75 -15.00 16.83
N GLU A 47 -8.85 -15.00 18.16
CA GLU A 47 -10.14 -14.95 18.88
C GLU A 47 -11.05 -13.78 18.46
N LYS A 48 -10.46 -12.62 18.11
CA LYS A 48 -11.18 -11.38 17.79
C LYS A 48 -10.83 -10.77 16.44
N HIS A 49 -9.77 -11.26 15.79
CA HIS A 49 -9.21 -10.64 14.59
C HIS A 49 -8.87 -11.70 13.56
N THR A 50 -9.05 -11.35 12.29
CA THR A 50 -8.59 -12.17 11.17
C THR A 50 -7.41 -11.47 10.52
N TYR A 51 -6.34 -12.22 10.31
CA TYR A 51 -5.13 -11.75 9.64
C TYR A 51 -4.93 -12.49 8.33
N LEU A 52 -4.42 -11.77 7.34
CA LEU A 52 -3.82 -12.31 6.13
C LEU A 52 -2.33 -12.02 6.19
N ILE A 53 -1.51 -13.06 6.09
CA ILE A 53 -0.05 -12.94 6.18
C ILE A 53 0.55 -13.32 4.84
N ASP A 54 1.31 -12.41 4.24
CA ASP A 54 1.96 -12.65 2.96
C ASP A 54 3.22 -13.53 3.11
N ASP A 55 3.91 -13.76 2.01
CA ASP A 55 5.15 -14.56 1.98
C ASP A 55 6.37 -13.84 2.57
N ARG A 56 6.24 -12.55 2.92
CA ARG A 56 7.25 -11.71 3.55
C ARG A 56 6.97 -11.52 5.05
N ASP A 57 6.06 -12.31 5.62
CA ASP A 57 5.63 -12.20 7.01
C ASP A 57 5.03 -10.82 7.37
N MET A 58 4.42 -10.14 6.39
CA MET A 58 3.68 -8.91 6.62
C MET A 58 2.22 -9.25 6.92
N ALA A 59 1.75 -8.87 8.12
CA ALA A 59 0.37 -9.08 8.52
C ALA A 59 -0.54 -7.93 8.06
N MET A 60 -1.72 -8.32 7.58
CA MET A 60 -2.82 -7.44 7.29
C MET A 60 -4.04 -7.89 8.10
N LEU A 61 -4.61 -7.01 8.92
CA LEU A 61 -5.86 -7.24 9.62
C LEU A 61 -7.02 -7.06 8.64
N VAL A 62 -7.81 -8.11 8.46
CA VAL A 62 -8.87 -8.18 7.46
C VAL A 62 -10.23 -8.22 8.14
N SER A 63 -11.05 -7.23 7.84
CA SER A 63 -12.45 -7.19 8.29
C SER A 63 -13.38 -7.83 7.26
N ASP A 64 -14.47 -8.43 7.75
CA ASP A 64 -15.51 -9.00 6.89
C ASP A 64 -16.47 -7.90 6.41
N GLN A 65 -16.45 -7.62 5.12
CA GLN A 65 -17.37 -6.71 4.42
C GLN A 65 -18.34 -7.48 3.49
N SER A 66 -18.39 -8.81 3.62
CA SER A 66 -19.33 -9.62 2.86
C SER A 66 -20.77 -9.33 3.29
N LYS A 67 -21.71 -9.47 2.36
CA LYS A 67 -23.14 -9.20 2.63
C LYS A 67 -23.74 -10.01 3.78
N LYS A 68 -23.14 -11.14 4.12
CA LYS A 68 -23.63 -12.07 5.15
C LYS A 68 -22.88 -11.95 6.48
N GLY A 69 -21.75 -11.24 6.52
CA GLY A 69 -20.91 -11.11 7.71
C GLY A 69 -20.37 -12.46 8.21
N ASN A 70 -20.11 -13.41 7.30
CA ASN A 70 -19.58 -14.72 7.63
C ASN A 70 -18.52 -15.22 6.62
N LEU A 71 -17.76 -14.30 6.03
CA LEU A 71 -16.81 -14.53 4.95
C LEU A 71 -15.78 -15.62 5.28
N PHE A 72 -15.28 -15.62 6.52
CA PHE A 72 -14.25 -16.55 6.97
C PHE A 72 -14.82 -17.82 7.63
N GLN A 73 -16.14 -18.00 7.64
CA GLN A 73 -16.76 -19.20 8.19
C GLN A 73 -16.36 -20.44 7.36
N GLY A 74 -15.76 -21.44 8.02
CA GLY A 74 -15.31 -22.68 7.38
C GLY A 74 -13.86 -22.67 6.87
N TYR A 75 -13.15 -21.56 7.07
CA TYR A 75 -11.70 -21.48 6.89
C TYR A 75 -10.98 -21.84 8.20
N GLY A 76 -9.72 -22.24 8.07
CA GLY A 76 -8.85 -22.59 9.19
C GLY A 76 -7.51 -21.87 9.13
N ASN A 77 -6.78 -21.90 10.24
CA ASN A 77 -5.44 -21.33 10.31
C ASN A 77 -4.51 -22.03 9.30
N GLY A 78 -3.77 -21.20 8.55
CA GLY A 78 -2.83 -21.66 7.52
C GLY A 78 -3.47 -21.90 6.16
N ASP A 79 -4.79 -21.73 6.00
CA ASP A 79 -5.41 -21.72 4.67
C ASP A 79 -4.78 -20.60 3.83
N GLU A 80 -4.17 -20.96 2.70
CA GLU A 80 -3.73 -19.97 1.72
C GLU A 80 -4.94 -19.52 0.91
N VAL A 81 -5.17 -18.22 0.88
CA VAL A 81 -6.31 -17.63 0.21
C VAL A 81 -5.92 -16.46 -0.69
N LEU A 82 -6.76 -16.21 -1.68
CA LEU A 82 -6.83 -14.94 -2.39
C LEU A 82 -8.06 -14.19 -1.88
N ILE A 83 -7.89 -12.93 -1.46
CA ILE A 83 -9.01 -12.07 -1.07
C ILE A 83 -9.22 -10.95 -2.09
N VAL A 84 -10.48 -10.57 -2.28
CA VAL A 84 -10.86 -9.31 -2.93
C VAL A 84 -11.31 -8.35 -1.85
N HIS A 85 -10.67 -7.20 -1.77
CA HIS A 85 -10.80 -6.26 -0.65
C HIS A 85 -10.81 -4.81 -1.11
N ASP A 86 -11.07 -3.88 -0.19
CA ASP A 86 -10.93 -2.43 -0.40
C ASP A 86 -9.45 -2.04 -0.68
N GLY A 87 -9.16 -0.74 -0.74
CA GLY A 87 -7.79 -0.27 -0.56
C GLY A 87 -7.18 -0.78 0.75
N VAL A 88 -5.85 -0.78 0.82
CA VAL A 88 -5.13 -1.12 2.05
C VAL A 88 -4.87 0.19 2.81
N GLU A 89 -5.29 0.25 4.07
CA GLU A 89 -4.89 1.32 4.98
C GLU A 89 -3.44 1.10 5.41
N GLU A 90 -2.62 2.13 5.22
CA GLU A 90 -1.23 2.21 5.68
C GLU A 90 -1.18 2.35 7.21
N THR A 91 -1.49 1.27 7.92
CA THR A 91 -1.29 1.07 9.36
C THR A 91 -0.43 -0.18 9.57
N TYR A 92 0.11 -0.42 10.77
CA TYR A 92 0.72 -1.71 11.08
C TYR A 92 0.05 -2.37 12.29
N PRO A 93 -0.49 -3.59 12.14
CA PRO A 93 -0.70 -4.31 10.88
C PRO A 93 -1.58 -3.53 9.90
N ALA A 94 -1.34 -3.71 8.60
CA ALA A 94 -2.13 -3.08 7.54
C ALA A 94 -3.60 -3.47 7.66
N ARG A 95 -4.54 -2.64 7.19
CA ARG A 95 -5.98 -2.93 7.38
C ARG A 95 -6.73 -2.88 6.07
N THR A 96 -7.70 -3.78 5.90
CA THR A 96 -8.61 -3.74 4.76
C THR A 96 -9.94 -4.43 5.06
N GLY A 97 -10.94 -4.14 4.23
CA GLY A 97 -12.23 -4.83 4.22
C GLY A 97 -12.32 -5.83 3.09
N ALA A 98 -12.48 -7.12 3.39
CA ALA A 98 -12.61 -8.18 2.39
C ALA A 98 -14.08 -8.48 2.06
N TYR A 99 -14.36 -8.69 0.79
CA TYR A 99 -15.70 -9.02 0.27
C TYR A 99 -15.81 -10.47 -0.21
N TYR A 100 -14.70 -11.01 -0.73
CA TYR A 100 -14.61 -12.36 -1.26
C TYR A 100 -13.30 -13.01 -0.85
N VAL A 101 -13.36 -14.31 -0.61
CA VAL A 101 -12.20 -15.15 -0.29
C VAL A 101 -12.26 -16.40 -1.16
N ILE A 102 -11.12 -16.75 -1.75
CA ILE A 102 -10.95 -17.94 -2.59
C ILE A 102 -9.85 -18.77 -1.96
N LEU A 103 -10.18 -19.99 -1.55
CA LEU A 103 -9.21 -20.95 -1.07
C LEU A 103 -8.27 -21.40 -2.20
N THR A 104 -6.97 -21.30 -1.97
CA THR A 104 -5.94 -21.73 -2.93
C THR A 104 -5.19 -22.97 -2.44
N ALA A 105 -4.95 -23.10 -1.13
CA ALA A 105 -4.45 -24.32 -0.52
C ALA A 105 -5.01 -24.46 0.91
N LYS A 106 -5.30 -25.69 1.34
CA LYS A 106 -5.75 -25.97 2.71
C LYS A 106 -4.56 -25.98 3.67
N GLY A 107 -4.71 -25.24 4.78
CA GLY A 107 -3.83 -25.34 5.93
C GLY A 107 -4.13 -26.60 6.74
N ASP A 108 -3.19 -26.98 7.60
CA ASP A 108 -3.37 -28.06 8.56
C ASP A 108 -4.07 -27.62 9.86
N GLY A 109 -4.40 -26.34 9.99
CA GLY A 109 -5.05 -25.76 11.16
C GLY A 109 -4.10 -25.43 12.33
N THR A 110 -2.80 -25.73 12.19
CA THR A 110 -1.81 -25.53 13.26
C THR A 110 -0.95 -24.28 13.08
N TYR A 111 -1.14 -23.57 11.97
CA TYR A 111 -0.40 -22.34 11.68
C TYR A 111 -0.67 -21.27 12.75
N GLU A 112 0.41 -20.84 13.39
CA GLU A 112 0.41 -19.80 14.40
C GLU A 112 1.62 -18.88 14.13
N PRO A 113 1.39 -17.65 13.61
CA PRO A 113 2.44 -16.67 13.37
C PRO A 113 2.93 -16.08 14.71
N THR A 114 4.15 -15.56 14.72
CA THR A 114 4.70 -14.90 15.91
C THR A 114 4.00 -13.56 16.18
N ASP A 115 4.02 -13.10 17.44
CA ASP A 115 3.47 -11.79 17.82
C ASP A 115 4.11 -10.62 17.05
N GLU A 116 5.36 -10.79 16.61
CA GLU A 116 6.10 -9.83 15.80
C GLU A 116 5.51 -9.68 14.38
N VAL A 117 5.07 -10.79 13.79
CA VAL A 117 4.34 -10.80 12.51
C VAL A 117 3.00 -10.14 12.68
N LEU A 118 2.27 -10.46 13.76
CA LEU A 118 0.95 -9.91 14.03
C LEU A 118 0.95 -8.44 14.44
N GLY A 119 2.12 -7.81 14.57
CA GLY A 119 2.22 -6.44 15.08
C GLY A 119 1.60 -6.26 16.46
N LEU A 120 1.48 -7.35 17.22
CA LEU A 120 1.05 -7.34 18.62
C LEU A 120 2.16 -6.86 19.55
N HIS A 121 3.39 -6.77 19.03
CA HIS A 121 4.49 -6.09 19.69
C HIS A 121 4.31 -4.57 19.61
N ASN A 122 3.58 -4.02 20.58
CA ASN A 122 3.70 -2.62 20.96
C ASN A 122 3.14 -2.37 22.36
N ILE A 123 3.87 -2.76 23.41
CA ILE A 123 4.07 -1.94 24.61
C ILE A 123 5.45 -2.34 25.23
N LEU A 124 6.58 -1.74 24.78
CA LEU A 124 7.82 -1.45 25.56
C LEU A 124 9.23 -1.92 25.11
N THR A 125 9.50 -2.87 24.21
CA THR A 125 10.88 -3.46 24.22
C THR A 125 11.61 -3.80 22.92
N GLU A 126 11.29 -3.24 21.76
CA GLU A 126 12.26 -3.21 20.66
C GLU A 126 12.40 -1.80 20.08
N THR A 127 13.50 -1.13 20.46
CA THR A 127 13.91 0.16 19.91
C THR A 127 14.57 -0.08 18.55
N HIS A 128 13.77 -0.26 17.49
CA HIS A 128 14.28 -0.12 16.13
C HIS A 128 14.64 1.35 15.93
N SER A 129 15.93 1.66 15.98
CA SER A 129 16.43 3.02 15.83
C SER A 129 16.82 3.25 14.38
N HIS A 130 16.26 4.29 13.77
CA HIS A 130 16.81 4.85 12.57
C HIS A 130 17.84 5.91 12.92
N GLN A 131 18.84 6.07 12.04
CA GLN A 131 19.76 7.19 12.07
C GLN A 131 19.70 7.86 10.70
N PRO A 132 19.84 9.20 10.62
CA PRO A 132 19.95 9.88 9.35
C PRO A 132 21.09 9.29 8.50
N ALA A 133 20.86 9.20 7.19
CA ALA A 133 21.89 8.79 6.26
C ALA A 133 23.03 9.81 6.28
N ALA A 134 24.28 9.31 6.29
CA ALA A 134 25.46 10.18 6.22
C ALA A 134 25.59 10.91 4.86
N LYS A 135 24.95 10.38 3.81
CA LYS A 135 24.96 10.94 2.44
C LYS A 135 23.62 10.69 1.78
N ALA A 136 23.23 11.57 0.86
CA ALA A 136 22.00 11.41 0.08
C ALA A 136 22.04 10.10 -0.73
N GLN A 137 20.99 9.30 -0.58
CA GLN A 137 20.77 8.08 -1.34
C GLN A 137 20.01 8.45 -2.61
N THR A 138 20.73 8.86 -3.65
CA THR A 138 20.13 9.33 -4.90
C THR A 138 20.32 8.31 -6.01
N VAL A 139 19.31 8.10 -6.85
CA VAL A 139 19.38 7.23 -8.02
C VAL A 139 20.50 7.67 -8.99
N SER A 140 21.02 6.74 -9.79
CA SER A 140 22.11 7.02 -10.73
C SER A 140 21.74 7.97 -11.88
N ASP A 141 20.45 8.05 -12.22
CA ASP A 141 19.91 8.90 -13.29
C ASP A 141 18.72 9.72 -12.74
N PRO A 142 18.98 10.85 -12.05
CA PRO A 142 17.94 11.62 -11.39
C PRO A 142 17.05 12.32 -12.41
N VAL A 143 15.75 12.26 -12.16
CA VAL A 143 14.75 13.00 -12.91
C VAL A 143 14.92 14.49 -12.59
N SER A 144 14.92 15.31 -13.63
CA SER A 144 15.10 16.77 -13.56
C SER A 144 14.14 17.48 -14.52
N GLY A 145 14.07 18.81 -14.43
CA GLY A 145 13.22 19.62 -15.31
C GLY A 145 11.81 19.91 -14.77
N TYR A 146 11.58 19.68 -13.48
CA TYR A 146 10.37 20.15 -12.79
C TYR A 146 10.28 21.68 -12.87
N CYS A 147 9.07 22.20 -13.09
CA CYS A 147 8.84 23.64 -13.18
C CYS A 147 8.00 24.13 -12.00
N GLY A 148 7.85 25.45 -11.86
CA GLY A 148 7.07 26.04 -10.78
C GLY A 148 5.60 25.62 -10.74
N ASN A 149 5.08 24.99 -11.80
CA ASN A 149 3.72 24.47 -11.84
C ASN A 149 3.61 23.01 -11.37
N THR A 150 4.68 22.42 -10.84
CA THR A 150 4.61 21.09 -10.24
C THR A 150 3.72 21.12 -9.00
N GLN A 151 2.78 20.19 -8.91
CA GLN A 151 1.85 20.09 -7.78
C GLN A 151 2.29 19.02 -6.77
N THR A 152 2.15 19.34 -5.49
CA THR A 152 2.40 18.43 -4.36
C THR A 152 1.24 18.54 -3.37
N THR A 153 0.81 17.41 -2.81
CA THR A 153 -0.23 17.35 -1.78
C THR A 153 0.31 16.66 -0.53
N ILE A 154 0.16 17.30 0.62
CA ILE A 154 0.45 16.70 1.95
C ILE A 154 -0.88 16.34 2.59
N TYR A 155 -0.96 15.13 3.17
CA TYR A 155 -2.10 14.66 3.96
C TYR A 155 -1.73 14.65 5.44
N PHE A 156 -2.59 15.23 6.27
CA PHE A 156 -2.39 15.36 7.71
C PHE A 156 -3.26 14.37 8.49
N GLU A 157 -2.87 14.07 9.73
CA GLU A 157 -3.56 13.09 10.59
C GLU A 157 -5.01 13.48 10.93
N ASP A 158 -5.34 14.77 10.91
CA ASP A 158 -6.70 15.27 11.14
C ASP A 158 -7.63 15.06 9.93
N GLY A 159 -7.13 14.43 8.87
CA GLY A 159 -7.84 14.18 7.62
C GLY A 159 -7.83 15.37 6.66
N SER A 160 -7.23 16.50 7.04
CA SER A 160 -7.02 17.62 6.12
C SER A 160 -5.91 17.30 5.12
N SER A 161 -5.90 18.05 4.01
CA SER A 161 -4.81 17.99 3.03
C SER A 161 -4.52 19.37 2.50
N HIS A 162 -3.28 19.59 2.08
CA HIS A 162 -2.83 20.84 1.49
C HIS A 162 -2.11 20.58 0.18
N THR A 163 -2.64 21.17 -0.88
CA THR A 163 -2.07 21.08 -2.22
C THR A 163 -1.46 22.42 -2.60
N PHE A 164 -0.17 22.40 -2.96
CA PHE A 164 0.62 23.58 -3.25
C PHE A 164 1.53 23.37 -4.45
N MET A 165 2.09 24.48 -4.95
CA MET A 165 2.93 24.54 -6.15
C MET A 165 4.20 25.36 -5.88
N TYR A 166 4.99 25.63 -6.91
CA TYR A 166 6.21 26.45 -6.87
C TYR A 166 7.36 25.85 -6.04
N GLY A 167 8.19 26.70 -5.42
CA GLY A 167 9.49 26.32 -4.86
C GLY A 167 9.43 25.18 -3.84
N HIS A 168 8.45 25.21 -2.93
CA HIS A 168 8.28 24.12 -1.96
C HIS A 168 7.90 22.81 -2.64
N SER A 169 6.97 22.84 -3.59
CA SER A 169 6.55 21.65 -4.34
C SER A 169 7.69 21.06 -5.17
N VAL A 170 8.45 21.91 -5.87
CA VAL A 170 9.63 21.50 -6.65
C VAL A 170 10.68 20.87 -5.74
N THR A 171 10.98 21.48 -4.60
CA THR A 171 11.99 20.97 -3.65
C THR A 171 11.59 19.61 -3.10
N LEU A 172 10.32 19.44 -2.70
CA LEU A 172 9.84 18.19 -2.15
C LEU A 172 9.80 17.08 -3.21
N THR A 173 9.38 17.44 -4.42
CA THR A 173 9.40 16.54 -5.58
C THR A 173 10.82 16.09 -5.90
N ASP A 174 11.78 17.01 -5.95
CA ASP A 174 13.18 16.72 -6.26
C ASP A 174 13.79 15.74 -5.25
N ILE A 175 13.51 15.93 -3.96
CA ILE A 175 13.93 14.98 -2.92
C ILE A 175 13.28 13.63 -3.15
N LEU A 176 11.94 13.55 -3.15
CA LEU A 176 11.23 12.27 -3.10
C LEU A 176 11.38 11.44 -4.37
N VAL A 177 11.33 12.06 -5.55
CA VAL A 177 11.37 11.32 -6.82
C VAL A 177 12.74 10.72 -7.08
N ASN A 178 13.81 11.35 -6.58
CA ASN A 178 15.18 10.99 -6.88
C ASN A 178 15.87 10.13 -5.81
N LEU A 179 15.16 9.75 -4.75
CA LEU A 179 15.70 8.82 -3.74
C LEU A 179 15.89 7.40 -4.33
N ASP A 180 17.00 6.77 -3.95
CA ASP A 180 17.34 5.39 -4.30
C ASP A 180 16.62 4.41 -3.36
N TYR A 181 15.32 4.22 -3.63
CA TYR A 181 14.48 3.33 -2.83
C TYR A 181 14.90 1.86 -2.97
N ASP A 182 15.07 1.21 -1.81
CA ASP A 182 15.46 -0.20 -1.73
C ASP A 182 14.26 -1.05 -1.23
N PRO A 183 13.73 -1.98 -2.06
CA PRO A 183 12.59 -2.82 -1.69
C PRO A 183 12.92 -3.81 -0.55
N ASP A 184 14.20 -4.13 -0.33
CA ASP A 184 14.64 -5.09 0.68
C ASP A 184 14.86 -4.43 2.07
N LYS A 185 14.75 -3.09 2.16
CA LYS A 185 14.97 -2.32 3.40
C LYS A 185 13.71 -1.75 4.03
N VAL A 186 12.53 -2.19 3.58
CA VAL A 186 11.25 -1.72 4.14
C VAL A 186 11.12 -2.21 5.58
N CYS A 187 11.02 -1.28 6.52
CA CYS A 187 10.85 -1.61 7.95
C CYS A 187 9.37 -1.57 8.38
N LYS A 188 9.09 -2.05 9.60
CA LYS A 188 7.74 -2.02 10.19
C LYS A 188 7.37 -0.68 10.83
N CYS A 189 8.30 0.28 10.90
CA CYS A 189 7.99 1.61 11.41
C CYS A 189 7.03 2.35 10.48
N MET A 190 6.16 3.15 11.09
CA MET A 190 5.12 3.89 10.38
C MET A 190 5.63 5.26 9.93
N PRO A 191 5.33 5.70 8.70
CA PRO A 191 5.53 7.08 8.31
C PRO A 191 4.62 8.01 9.13
N GLU A 192 5.11 9.22 9.36
CA GLU A 192 4.39 10.31 10.05
C GLU A 192 3.55 11.13 9.08
N TYR A 193 3.98 11.22 7.82
CA TYR A 193 3.36 12.05 6.80
C TYR A 193 3.15 11.25 5.54
N LYS A 194 2.03 11.51 4.86
CA LYS A 194 1.76 11.01 3.53
C LYS A 194 1.79 12.18 2.55
N ILE A 195 2.51 11.98 1.44
CA ILE A 195 2.76 13.01 0.44
C ILE A 195 2.56 12.42 -0.96
N ASP A 196 1.81 13.14 -1.78
CA ASP A 196 1.70 12.88 -3.22
C ASP A 196 2.42 14.00 -3.98
N THR A 197 3.21 13.64 -4.98
CA THR A 197 3.78 14.57 -5.96
C THR A 197 3.12 14.32 -7.32
N GLU A 198 3.32 15.24 -8.26
CA GLU A 198 2.86 15.03 -9.65
C GLU A 198 3.49 13.79 -10.31
N PHE A 199 4.66 13.36 -9.82
CA PHE A 199 5.48 12.30 -10.41
C PHE A 199 5.48 10.99 -9.61
N GLY A 200 4.78 10.94 -8.49
CA GLY A 200 4.61 9.73 -7.69
C GLY A 200 3.63 9.93 -6.54
N LYS A 201 3.03 8.85 -6.07
CA LYS A 201 2.01 8.89 -5.03
C LYS A 201 2.43 8.06 -3.83
N ASP A 202 1.74 8.29 -2.72
CA ASP A 202 1.84 7.49 -1.52
C ASP A 202 3.27 7.48 -0.92
N TYR A 203 3.97 8.61 -0.99
CA TYR A 203 5.24 8.77 -0.28
C TYR A 203 4.96 8.88 1.22
N GLY A 204 5.35 7.87 1.99
CA GLY A 204 5.37 7.89 3.44
C GLY A 204 6.69 8.47 3.95
N ILE A 205 6.66 9.52 4.76
CA ILE A 205 7.85 10.12 5.38
C ILE A 205 7.79 9.98 6.89
N SER A 206 8.87 9.52 7.51
CA SER A 206 9.08 9.63 8.96
C SER A 206 10.25 10.57 9.23
N LEU A 207 9.98 11.72 9.85
CA LEU A 207 11.04 12.68 10.20
C LEU A 207 11.83 12.18 11.41
N SER A 208 11.16 11.57 12.40
CA SER A 208 11.83 10.94 13.54
C SER A 208 12.57 9.66 13.14
N GLY A 209 12.01 8.91 12.19
CA GLY A 209 12.60 7.72 11.60
C GLY A 209 13.61 8.02 10.48
N SER A 210 13.81 9.27 10.08
CA SER A 210 14.81 9.62 9.05
C SER A 210 14.69 8.82 7.75
N TYR A 211 13.47 8.52 7.28
CA TYR A 211 13.28 7.73 6.05
C TYR A 211 12.08 8.23 5.24
N ALA A 212 12.12 7.91 3.95
CA ALA A 212 10.97 7.97 3.04
C ALA A 212 10.69 6.58 2.46
N ARG A 213 9.41 6.29 2.20
CA ARG A 213 8.92 5.01 1.66
C ARG A 213 7.92 5.27 0.55
N CYS A 214 7.95 4.44 -0.48
CA CYS A 214 6.91 4.38 -1.51
C CYS A 214 6.82 2.94 -2.06
N GLU A 215 6.07 2.74 -3.15
CA GLU A 215 5.94 1.42 -3.81
C GLU A 215 7.28 0.78 -4.21
N LYS A 216 8.33 1.60 -4.41
CA LYS A 216 9.66 1.16 -4.84
C LYS A 216 10.51 0.62 -3.67
N GLY A 217 10.10 0.86 -2.43
CA GLY A 217 10.85 0.46 -1.23
C GLY A 217 11.03 1.61 -0.25
N GLN A 218 12.14 1.57 0.49
CA GLN A 218 12.49 2.56 1.51
C GLN A 218 13.89 3.14 1.25
N ALA A 219 14.03 4.45 1.45
CA ALA A 219 15.30 5.16 1.40
C ALA A 219 15.49 5.96 2.70
N GLU A 220 16.73 5.99 3.19
CA GLU A 220 17.08 6.81 4.34
C GLU A 220 17.30 8.26 3.91
N LEU A 221 16.88 9.20 4.75
CA LEU A 221 17.02 10.63 4.56
C LEU A 221 18.23 11.15 5.32
N THR A 222 18.93 12.13 4.75
CA THR A 222 19.96 12.88 5.49
C THR A 222 19.33 13.89 6.45
N GLU A 223 20.10 14.38 7.43
CA GLU A 223 19.65 15.46 8.32
C GLU A 223 19.19 16.71 7.56
N GLU A 224 19.89 17.06 6.48
CA GLU A 224 19.54 18.20 5.62
C GLU A 224 18.20 18.00 4.90
N GLN A 225 17.96 16.79 4.38
CA GLN A 225 16.68 16.45 3.74
C GLN A 225 15.55 16.48 4.76
N ILE A 226 15.76 15.92 5.96
CA ILE A 226 14.78 15.92 7.05
C ILE A 226 14.40 17.35 7.43
N GLU A 227 15.39 18.21 7.67
CA GLU A 227 15.16 19.60 8.04
C GLU A 227 14.45 20.39 6.93
N THR A 228 14.80 20.11 5.66
CA THR A 228 14.14 20.73 4.50
C THR A 228 12.67 20.30 4.41
N VAL A 229 12.39 19.00 4.49
CA VAL A 229 11.02 18.46 4.45
C VAL A 229 10.21 18.99 5.64
N LYS A 230 10.80 19.02 6.84
CA LYS A 230 10.16 19.53 8.05
C LYS A 230 9.69 20.98 7.88
N LYS A 231 10.55 21.87 7.38
CA LYS A 231 10.20 23.28 7.12
C LYS A 231 9.04 23.42 6.14
N ILE A 232 9.00 22.60 5.08
CA ILE A 232 7.92 22.61 4.09
C ILE A 232 6.60 22.17 4.73
N ILE A 233 6.63 21.11 5.55
CA ILE A 233 5.44 20.61 6.25
C ILE A 233 4.92 21.63 7.27
N GLU A 234 5.80 22.25 8.05
CA GLU A 234 5.42 23.29 9.01
C GLU A 234 4.80 24.49 8.31
N TRP A 235 5.41 24.98 7.23
CA TRP A 235 4.85 26.02 6.38
C TRP A 235 3.46 25.65 5.83
N ALA A 236 3.30 24.43 5.32
CA ALA A 236 2.02 23.96 4.77
C ALA A 236 0.92 23.89 5.85
N LYS A 237 1.26 23.51 7.09
CA LYS A 237 0.32 23.53 8.22
C LYS A 237 -0.11 24.96 8.57
N GLU A 238 0.83 25.89 8.58
CA GLU A 238 0.53 27.30 8.84
C GLU A 238 -0.36 27.90 7.76
N ASP A 239 -0.10 27.61 6.48
CA ASP A 239 -0.87 28.14 5.35
C ASP A 239 -2.34 27.67 5.36
N ILE A 240 -2.62 26.42 5.74
CA ILE A 240 -3.99 25.92 5.97
C ILE A 240 -4.69 26.69 7.11
N GLY A 241 -3.93 27.10 8.13
CA GLY A 241 -4.44 27.83 9.29
C GLY A 241 -4.72 29.32 9.02
N VAL A 242 -4.33 29.85 7.86
CA VAL A 242 -4.62 31.22 7.45
C VAL A 242 -6.03 31.27 6.84
N ASP A 243 -6.99 31.76 7.62
CA ASP A 243 -8.31 32.15 7.09
C ASP A 243 -8.15 33.35 6.15
N PHE A 244 -8.33 33.15 4.85
CA PHE A 244 -8.33 34.21 3.83
C PHE A 244 -9.65 34.98 3.77
N SER A 245 -10.37 35.13 4.89
CA SER A 245 -11.50 36.03 4.99
C SER A 245 -11.04 37.48 5.22
N ASN A 246 -10.67 38.17 4.14
CA ASN A 246 -10.67 39.64 4.05
C ASN A 246 -11.18 40.09 2.67
#